data_AF-A0A935CNS5-F1
#
_entry.id   AF-A0A935CNS5-F1
#
_cell.length_a   1.000
_cell.length_b   1.000
_cell.length_c   1.000
_cell.angle_alpha   90.00
_cell.angle_beta   90.00
_cell.angle_gamma   90.00
#
_symmetry.space_group_name_H-M   'P 1'
#
loop_
_entity.id
_entity.type
_entity.pdbx_description
1 polymer ?
#
loop_
_entity_poly.entity_id
_entity_poly.type
_entity_poly.pdbx_seq_one_letter_code
_entity_poly.pdbx_strand_id
1 'polypeptide(L)'
;MAEMTRLENVRKQAETRMHDAQETIKKWSGTATHDVRDSSHKALLVSFGTVGTSQDAVADLIKWTTDFYERSVKRGQEMEDWALKEARHYWKEGRQRVEAAEDDLEGRVKHLVERIEVPTRARVQNLVEEIDQLESKVEEQVTNLHETTMQHLPLANYAKLNVKEIVNKLADLTVTEMQAIRDFEASVGKRATVLRELTRRIEAMPIADYDDLAVEQITAKMDSLNTAQLTVIAQYERAHGNRVGVLQSIDARLHNSEMMPA
;
A
#
# COMPACT_ATOMS: atom_id res chain seq x y z
N MET A 1 19.38 24.74 18.51
CA MET A 1 19.86 25.34 19.78
C MET A 1 18.97 26.49 20.27
N ALA A 2 18.43 27.36 19.41
CA ALA A 2 17.57 28.49 19.82
C ALA A 2 16.22 28.10 20.48
N GLU A 3 15.58 27.00 20.08
CA GLU A 3 14.31 26.57 20.70
C GLU A 3 14.48 26.03 22.13
N MET A 4 15.59 25.34 22.42
CA MET A 4 15.88 24.86 23.79
C MET A 4 16.04 26.03 24.76
N THR A 5 16.69 27.12 24.32
CA THR A 5 16.86 28.33 25.14
C THR A 5 15.52 29.03 25.43
N ARG A 6 14.54 28.95 24.51
CA ARG A 6 13.22 29.56 24.69
C ARG A 6 12.36 28.76 25.67
N LEU A 7 12.39 27.43 25.59
CA LEU A 7 11.69 26.55 26.54
C LEU A 7 12.28 26.63 27.95
N GLU A 8 13.61 26.76 28.06
CA GLU A 8 14.27 26.91 29.36
C GLU A 8 13.95 28.24 30.05
N ASN A 9 13.82 29.33 29.27
CA ASN A 9 13.36 30.62 29.80
C ASN A 9 11.90 30.59 30.24
N VAL A 10 11.01 29.93 29.48
CA VAL A 10 9.60 29.77 29.87
C VAL A 10 9.48 28.95 31.15
N ARG A 11 10.28 27.89 31.29
CA ARG A 11 10.33 27.07 32.51
C ARG A 11 10.81 27.88 33.72
N LYS A 12 11.91 28.63 33.58
CA LYS A 12 12.43 29.50 34.66
C LYS A 12 11.41 30.55 35.07
N GLN A 13 10.70 31.15 34.11
CA GLN A 13 9.66 32.14 34.39
C GLN A 13 8.45 31.52 35.11
N ALA A 14 8.10 30.27 34.80
CA ALA A 14 7.05 29.53 35.51
C ALA A 14 7.47 29.16 36.94
N GLU A 15 8.72 28.76 37.14
CA GLU A 15 9.28 28.42 38.46
C GLU A 15 9.33 29.66 39.39
N THR A 16 9.73 30.84 38.89
CA THR A 16 9.71 32.09 39.67
C THR A 16 8.29 32.48 40.08
N ARG A 17 7.31 32.34 39.18
CA ARG A 17 5.91 32.70 39.47
C ARG A 17 5.23 31.72 40.42
N MET A 18 5.58 30.44 40.38
CA MET A 18 5.13 29.46 41.38
C MET A 18 5.71 29.77 42.76
N HIS A 19 6.97 30.20 42.84
CA HIS A 19 7.59 30.60 44.09
C HIS A 19 6.90 31.82 44.71
N ASP A 20 6.61 32.86 43.91
CA ASP A 20 5.88 34.04 44.37
C ASP A 20 4.46 33.69 44.85
N ALA A 21 3.75 32.84 44.10
CA ALA A 21 2.43 32.35 44.49
C ALA A 21 2.50 31.60 45.84
N GLN A 22 3.48 30.72 46.02
CA GLN A 22 3.72 29.99 47.27
C GLN A 22 4.08 30.92 48.44
N GLU A 23 4.87 31.97 48.21
CA GLU A 23 5.17 32.97 49.24
C GLU A 23 3.93 33.79 49.64
N THR A 24 3.09 34.18 48.68
CA THR A 24 1.81 34.81 49.02
C THR A 24 0.92 33.86 49.82
N ILE A 25 0.82 32.59 49.45
CA ILE A 25 0.03 31.60 50.20
C ILE A 25 0.59 31.41 51.62
N LYS A 26 1.92 31.35 51.79
CA LYS A 26 2.58 31.29 53.11
C LYS A 26 2.35 32.54 53.94
N LYS A 27 2.45 33.73 53.35
CA LYS A 27 2.20 35.01 54.04
C LYS A 27 0.77 35.07 54.55
N TRP A 28 -0.19 34.68 53.71
CA TRP A 28 -1.61 34.60 54.07
C TRP A 28 -1.88 33.54 55.15
N SER A 29 -1.24 32.37 55.06
CA SER A 29 -1.26 31.32 56.08
C SER A 29 -0.67 31.79 57.43
N GLY A 30 0.40 32.59 57.42
CA GLY A 30 1.01 33.15 58.63
C GLY A 30 0.12 34.17 59.33
N THR A 31 -0.54 35.06 58.58
CA THR A 31 -1.53 35.98 59.15
C THR A 31 -2.79 35.27 59.64
N ALA A 32 -3.27 34.26 58.90
CA ALA A 32 -4.43 33.47 59.32
C ALA A 32 -4.14 32.63 60.57
N THR A 33 -2.95 32.07 60.71
CA THR A 33 -2.56 31.32 61.92
C THR A 33 -2.37 32.23 63.13
N HIS A 34 -1.95 33.50 62.95
CA HIS A 34 -1.90 34.45 64.06
C HIS A 34 -3.30 34.87 64.54
N ASP A 35 -4.21 35.20 63.61
CA ASP A 35 -5.60 35.55 63.93
C ASP A 35 -6.38 34.37 64.52
N VAL A 36 -6.19 33.16 63.99
CA VAL A 36 -6.82 31.94 64.52
C VAL A 36 -6.25 31.58 65.89
N ARG A 37 -4.95 31.76 66.13
CA ARG A 37 -4.33 31.50 67.43
C ARG A 37 -4.83 32.48 68.49
N ASP A 38 -4.90 33.78 68.18
CA ASP A 38 -5.40 34.80 69.10
C ASP A 38 -6.91 34.66 69.35
N SER A 39 -7.67 34.28 68.31
CA SER A 39 -9.10 33.99 68.40
C SER A 39 -9.40 32.68 69.14
N SER A 40 -8.58 31.65 68.95
CA SER A 40 -8.70 30.37 69.67
C SER A 40 -8.38 30.53 71.15
N HIS A 41 -7.44 31.42 71.52
CA HIS A 41 -7.15 31.74 72.92
C HIS A 41 -8.33 32.44 73.60
N LYS A 42 -9.01 33.37 72.89
CA LYS A 42 -10.22 34.05 73.41
C LYS A 42 -11.43 33.11 73.45
N ALA A 43 -11.61 32.26 72.44
CA ALA A 43 -12.67 31.25 72.42
C ALA A 43 -12.45 30.16 73.48
N LEU A 44 -11.20 29.75 73.73
CA LEU A 44 -10.84 28.82 74.82
C LEU A 44 -11.06 29.44 76.20
N LEU A 45 -10.81 30.75 76.36
CA LEU A 45 -11.14 31.49 77.59
C LEU A 45 -12.65 31.52 77.86
N VAL A 46 -13.48 31.57 76.82
CA VAL A 46 -14.95 31.50 76.94
C VAL A 46 -15.42 30.06 77.19
N SER A 47 -14.75 29.05 76.62
CA SER A 47 -15.17 27.65 76.76
C SER A 47 -14.74 26.98 78.07
N PHE A 48 -13.67 27.44 78.72
CA PHE A 48 -13.15 26.83 79.97
C PHE A 48 -13.59 27.46 81.30
N GLY A 49 -14.56 28.36 81.28
CA GLY A 49 -15.48 28.51 82.41
C GLY A 49 -15.44 29.85 83.14
N THR A 50 -16.59 30.51 83.15
CA THR A 50 -17.20 31.10 84.36
C THR A 50 -18.68 31.31 84.09
N VAL A 51 -19.52 30.68 84.92
CA VAL A 51 -20.95 30.94 85.06
C VAL A 51 -21.08 32.35 85.65
N GLY A 52 -21.39 33.33 84.82
CA GLY A 52 -21.54 34.73 85.21
C GLY A 52 -21.95 35.58 83.99
N THR A 53 -23.16 35.37 83.50
CA THR A 53 -23.73 36.13 82.37
C THR A 53 -23.97 37.58 82.77
N SER A 54 -23.05 38.49 82.43
CA SER A 54 -23.43 39.88 82.16
C SER A 54 -23.87 39.96 80.70
N GLN A 55 -25.01 40.62 80.44
CA GLN A 55 -25.58 40.73 79.09
C GLN A 55 -24.61 41.40 78.09
N ASP A 56 -23.67 42.21 78.59
CA ASP A 56 -22.66 42.90 77.78
C ASP A 56 -21.67 41.94 77.10
N ALA A 57 -21.25 40.86 77.78
CA ALA A 57 -20.33 39.89 77.19
C ALA A 57 -20.97 39.11 76.02
N VAL A 58 -22.29 38.90 76.07
CA VAL A 58 -23.04 38.26 74.98
C VAL A 58 -23.23 39.24 73.81
N ALA A 59 -23.50 40.52 74.10
CA ALA A 59 -23.62 41.56 73.08
C ALA A 59 -22.29 41.75 72.31
N ASP A 60 -21.16 41.77 73.02
CA ASP A 60 -19.84 41.88 72.41
C ASP A 60 -19.47 40.66 71.55
N LEU A 61 -19.88 39.46 71.97
CA LEU A 61 -19.67 38.25 71.19
C LEU A 61 -20.50 38.26 69.89
N ILE A 62 -21.77 38.65 69.96
CA ILE A 62 -22.65 38.76 68.78
C ILE A 62 -22.12 39.80 67.80
N LYS A 63 -21.64 40.95 68.31
CA LYS A 63 -21.04 41.98 67.48
C LYS A 63 -19.78 41.47 66.79
N TRP A 64 -18.91 40.77 67.52
CA TRP A 64 -17.69 40.21 66.97
C TRP A 64 -17.95 39.14 65.90
N THR A 65 -18.91 38.22 66.11
CA THR A 65 -19.24 37.19 65.10
C THR A 65 -19.82 37.82 63.84
N THR A 66 -20.65 38.86 63.98
CA THR A 66 -21.20 39.62 62.85
C THR A 66 -20.08 40.31 62.06
N ASP A 67 -19.19 41.03 62.75
CA ASP A 67 -18.04 41.72 62.13
C ASP A 67 -17.05 40.75 61.48
N PHE A 68 -16.90 39.54 62.02
CA PHE A 68 -16.05 38.50 61.45
C PHE A 68 -16.67 37.91 60.17
N TYR A 69 -17.99 37.67 60.18
CA TYR A 69 -18.71 37.13 59.03
C TYR A 69 -18.71 38.13 57.86
N GLU A 70 -18.99 39.40 58.14
CA GLU A 70 -18.99 40.46 57.13
C GLU A 70 -17.60 40.65 56.50
N ARG A 71 -16.53 40.64 57.31
CA ARG A 71 -15.14 40.68 56.82
C ARG A 71 -14.75 39.44 56.02
N SER A 72 -15.34 38.29 56.28
CA SER A 72 -15.04 37.05 55.56
C SER A 72 -15.75 36.99 54.20
N VAL A 73 -17.00 37.45 54.15
CA VAL A 73 -17.76 37.59 52.90
C VAL A 73 -17.11 38.62 51.98
N LYS A 74 -16.72 39.78 52.51
CA LYS A 74 -16.04 40.82 51.72
C LYS A 74 -14.71 40.33 51.14
N ARG A 75 -13.92 39.60 51.93
CA ARG A 75 -12.67 38.97 51.45
C ARG A 75 -12.92 37.88 50.41
N GLY A 76 -14.00 37.13 50.52
CA GLY A 76 -14.42 36.15 49.51
C GLY A 76 -14.74 36.80 48.17
N GLN A 77 -15.51 37.89 48.18
CA GLN A 77 -15.84 38.64 46.96
C GLN A 77 -14.60 39.26 46.30
N GLU A 78 -13.70 39.84 47.10
CA GLU A 78 -12.43 40.39 46.60
C GLU A 78 -11.54 39.29 45.99
N MET A 79 -11.53 38.08 46.57
CA MET A 79 -10.82 36.92 46.01
C MET A 79 -11.44 36.43 44.70
N GLU A 80 -12.77 36.35 44.60
CA GLU A 80 -13.45 35.96 43.36
C GLU A 80 -13.18 36.97 42.23
N ASP A 81 -13.26 38.27 42.52
CA ASP A 81 -12.98 39.31 41.54
C ASP A 81 -11.52 39.31 41.08
N TRP A 82 -10.58 39.07 42.00
CA TRP A 82 -9.17 38.91 41.66
C TRP A 82 -8.94 37.65 40.82
N ALA A 83 -9.48 36.50 41.21
CA ALA A 83 -9.34 35.23 40.51
C ALA A 83 -9.94 35.29 39.10
N LEU A 84 -11.10 35.94 38.93
CA LEU A 84 -11.72 36.13 37.62
C LEU A 84 -10.92 37.09 36.74
N LYS A 85 -10.33 38.16 37.28
CA LYS A 85 -9.44 39.06 36.53
C LYS A 85 -8.19 38.33 36.05
N GLU A 86 -7.58 37.56 36.94
CA GLU A 86 -6.37 36.81 36.64
C GLU A 86 -6.64 35.69 35.62
N ALA A 87 -7.72 34.93 35.79
CA ALA A 87 -8.15 33.93 34.83
C ALA A 87 -8.41 34.53 33.44
N ARG A 88 -9.07 35.70 33.35
CA ARG A 88 -9.27 36.39 32.06
C ARG A 88 -7.95 36.77 31.40
N HIS A 89 -6.95 37.17 32.18
CA HIS A 89 -5.62 37.48 31.66
C HIS A 89 -4.95 36.23 31.07
N TYR A 90 -4.96 35.11 31.81
CA TYR A 90 -4.40 33.83 31.35
C TYR A 90 -5.11 33.27 30.12
N TRP A 91 -6.44 33.36 30.06
CA TRP A 91 -7.20 32.93 28.88
C TRP A 91 -6.87 33.77 27.63
N LYS A 92 -6.65 35.07 27.79
CA LYS A 92 -6.29 35.96 26.68
C LYS A 92 -4.86 35.68 26.17
N GLU A 93 -3.91 35.51 27.07
CA GLU A 93 -2.53 35.14 26.70
C GLU A 93 -2.46 33.73 26.08
N GLY A 94 -3.22 32.77 26.61
CA GLY A 94 -3.30 31.42 26.06
C GLY A 94 -3.82 31.41 24.63
N ARG A 95 -4.89 32.18 24.35
CA ARG A 95 -5.46 32.28 23.00
C ARG A 95 -4.45 32.83 21.99
N GLN A 96 -3.74 33.90 22.33
CA GLN A 96 -2.73 34.49 21.45
C GLN A 96 -1.57 33.53 21.14
N ARG A 97 -1.19 32.67 22.09
CA ARG A 97 -0.15 31.66 21.88
C ARG A 97 -0.62 30.52 20.97
N VAL A 98 -1.89 30.13 21.06
CA VAL A 98 -2.47 29.12 20.18
C VAL A 98 -2.56 29.67 18.75
N GLU A 99 -3.07 30.88 18.57
CA GLU A 99 -3.18 31.54 17.27
C GLU A 99 -1.81 31.70 16.60
N ALA A 100 -0.79 32.17 17.34
CA ALA A 100 0.58 32.26 16.82
C ALA A 100 1.20 30.90 16.48
N ALA A 101 0.79 29.81 17.15
CA ALA A 101 1.25 28.47 16.84
C ALA A 101 0.53 27.88 15.62
N GLU A 102 -0.74 28.19 15.43
CA GLU A 102 -1.50 27.82 14.22
C GLU A 102 -0.92 28.50 12.98
N ASP A 103 -0.61 29.79 13.06
CA ASP A 103 0.03 30.54 11.96
C ASP A 103 1.40 29.96 11.57
N ASP A 104 2.24 29.57 12.54
CA ASP A 104 3.53 28.92 12.29
C ASP A 104 3.34 27.53 11.66
N LEU A 105 2.36 26.76 12.14
CA LEU A 105 2.04 25.45 11.60
C LEU A 105 1.57 25.55 10.15
N GLU A 106 0.70 26.52 9.84
CA GLU A 106 0.21 26.76 8.48
C GLU A 106 1.35 27.13 7.53
N GLY A 107 2.27 28.00 7.95
CA GLY A 107 3.46 28.34 7.18
C GLY A 107 4.35 27.13 6.90
N ARG A 108 4.55 26.25 7.89
CA ARG A 108 5.35 25.02 7.74
C ARG A 108 4.67 23.99 6.83
N VAL A 109 3.36 23.84 6.91
CA VAL A 109 2.57 22.96 6.02
C VAL A 109 2.66 23.48 4.59
N LYS A 110 2.53 24.78 4.36
CA LYS A 110 2.65 25.38 3.03
C LYS A 110 4.01 25.11 2.40
N HIS A 111 5.10 25.30 3.14
CA HIS A 111 6.45 24.97 2.66
C HIS A 111 6.69 23.47 2.45
N LEU A 112 6.03 22.61 3.22
CA LEU A 112 6.07 21.16 2.99
C LEU A 112 5.33 20.77 1.71
N VAL A 113 4.17 21.38 1.45
CA VAL A 113 3.40 21.16 0.23
C VAL A 113 4.13 21.67 -1.01
N GLU A 114 4.88 22.77 -0.92
CA GLU A 114 5.73 23.25 -2.01
C GLU A 114 6.95 22.35 -2.28
N ARG A 115 7.47 21.68 -1.24
CA ARG A 115 8.67 20.84 -1.31
C ARG A 115 8.38 19.38 -1.66
N ILE A 116 7.20 18.88 -1.29
CA ILE A 116 6.71 17.63 -1.85
C ILE A 116 6.25 17.99 -3.26
N GLU A 117 6.99 17.55 -4.27
CA GLU A 117 6.58 17.60 -5.68
C GLU A 117 5.35 16.72 -5.89
N VAL A 118 4.22 17.05 -5.26
CA VAL A 118 2.93 16.43 -5.53
C VAL A 118 2.67 16.70 -7.00
N PRO A 119 2.65 15.67 -7.86
CA PRO A 119 2.43 15.87 -9.28
C PRO A 119 1.15 16.68 -9.44
N THR A 120 1.25 17.84 -10.10
CA THR A 120 0.06 18.65 -10.34
C THR A 120 -0.95 17.80 -11.10
N ARG A 121 -2.24 18.04 -10.85
CA ARG A 121 -3.33 17.31 -11.52
C ARG A 121 -3.14 17.26 -13.04
N ALA A 122 -2.61 18.33 -13.61
CA ALA A 122 -2.25 18.44 -15.02
C ALA A 122 -1.15 17.45 -15.47
N ARG A 123 -0.11 17.21 -14.65
CA ARG A 123 0.94 16.24 -14.97
C ARG A 123 0.41 14.81 -14.95
N VAL A 124 -0.45 14.48 -13.99
CA VAL A 124 -1.12 13.17 -13.95
C VAL A 124 -1.99 12.98 -15.18
N GLN A 125 -2.73 14.02 -15.58
CA GLN A 125 -3.60 13.97 -16.73
C GLN A 125 -2.83 13.79 -18.05
N ASN A 126 -1.72 14.52 -18.23
CA ASN A 126 -0.84 14.34 -19.38
C ASN A 126 -0.24 12.92 -19.42
N LEU A 127 0.15 12.37 -18.27
CA LEU A 127 0.65 10.98 -18.22
C LEU A 127 -0.42 9.96 -18.59
N VAL A 128 -1.68 10.20 -18.22
CA VAL A 128 -2.81 9.36 -18.64
C VAL A 128 -3.00 9.44 -20.16
N GLU A 129 -2.97 10.64 -20.75
CA GLU A 129 -3.06 10.79 -22.21
C GLU A 129 -1.88 10.14 -22.94
N GLU A 130 -0.67 10.22 -22.40
CA GLU A 130 0.50 9.52 -22.95
C GLU A 130 0.35 8.00 -22.88
N ILE A 131 -0.18 7.47 -21.77
CA ILE A 131 -0.47 6.03 -21.63
C ILE A 131 -1.50 5.61 -22.66
N ASP A 132 -2.61 6.33 -22.80
CA ASP A 132 -3.66 6.01 -23.78
C ASP A 132 -3.13 6.02 -25.22
N GLN A 133 -2.26 6.97 -25.56
CA GLN A 133 -1.60 7.03 -26.87
C GLN A 133 -0.62 5.86 -27.09
N LEU A 134 0.09 5.45 -26.04
CA LEU A 134 0.99 4.30 -26.10
C LEU A 134 0.21 3.00 -26.25
N GLU A 135 -0.90 2.83 -25.52
CA GLU A 135 -1.79 1.68 -25.65
C GLU A 135 -2.32 1.56 -27.08
N SER A 136 -2.82 2.65 -27.65
CA SER A 136 -3.29 2.66 -29.04
C SER A 136 -2.21 2.29 -30.06
N LYS A 137 -0.97 2.79 -29.89
CA LYS A 137 0.16 2.42 -30.76
C LYS A 137 0.56 0.96 -30.60
N VAL A 138 0.50 0.43 -29.38
CA VAL A 138 0.78 -1.00 -29.13
C VAL A 138 -0.28 -1.86 -29.80
N GLU A 139 -1.57 -1.51 -29.71
CA GLU A 139 -2.64 -2.23 -30.40
C GLU A 139 -2.46 -2.21 -31.93
N GLU A 140 -2.11 -1.07 -32.51
CA GLU A 140 -1.81 -0.94 -33.93
C GLU A 140 -0.60 -1.81 -34.34
N GLN A 141 0.47 -1.80 -33.54
CA GLN A 141 1.65 -2.64 -33.81
C GLN A 141 1.33 -4.13 -33.70
N VAL A 142 0.56 -4.55 -32.68
CA VAL A 142 0.14 -5.94 -32.50
C VAL A 142 -0.73 -6.40 -33.68
N THR A 143 -1.65 -5.56 -34.15
CA THR A 143 -2.50 -5.89 -35.30
C THR A 143 -1.71 -5.96 -36.61
N ASN A 144 -0.78 -5.03 -36.84
CA ASN A 144 0.10 -5.06 -38.02
C ASN A 144 1.03 -6.28 -38.02
N LEU A 145 1.62 -6.63 -36.87
CA LEU A 145 2.42 -7.85 -36.72
C LEU A 145 1.58 -9.10 -36.94
N HIS A 146 0.35 -9.12 -36.44
CA HIS A 146 -0.59 -10.22 -36.69
C HIS A 146 -0.86 -10.38 -38.18
N GLU A 147 -1.18 -9.30 -38.90
CA GLU A 147 -1.46 -9.36 -40.34
C GLU A 147 -0.21 -9.77 -41.14
N THR A 148 0.96 -9.28 -40.78
CA THR A 148 2.23 -9.68 -41.41
C THR A 148 2.51 -11.16 -41.17
N THR A 149 2.37 -11.63 -39.93
CA THR A 149 2.54 -13.04 -39.59
C THR A 149 1.55 -13.92 -40.34
N MET A 150 0.29 -13.45 -40.48
CA MET A 150 -0.76 -14.10 -41.26
C MET A 150 -0.39 -14.33 -42.72
N GLN A 151 0.30 -13.38 -43.35
CA GLN A 151 0.72 -13.47 -44.75
C GLN A 151 1.87 -14.47 -44.95
N HIS A 152 2.66 -14.73 -43.91
CA HIS A 152 3.81 -15.64 -43.96
C HIS A 152 3.50 -17.06 -43.49
N LEU A 153 2.26 -17.40 -43.13
CA LEU A 153 1.93 -18.78 -42.79
C LEU A 153 2.07 -19.72 -44.00
N PRO A 154 2.43 -21.00 -43.76
CA PRO A 154 2.51 -22.04 -44.80
C PRO A 154 1.18 -22.28 -45.54
N LEU A 155 0.07 -21.77 -45.02
CA LEU A 155 -1.26 -21.89 -45.60
C LEU A 155 -1.74 -20.57 -46.18
N ALA A 156 -1.83 -20.51 -47.50
CA ALA A 156 -2.38 -19.35 -48.20
C ALA A 156 -3.83 -19.07 -47.76
N ASN A 157 -4.14 -17.78 -47.57
CA ASN A 157 -5.47 -17.31 -47.17
C ASN A 157 -6.01 -17.95 -45.86
N TYR A 158 -5.12 -18.28 -44.90
CA TYR A 158 -5.47 -18.95 -43.65
C TYR A 158 -6.68 -18.35 -42.90
N ALA A 159 -6.85 -17.02 -42.95
CA ALA A 159 -7.99 -16.30 -42.38
C ALA A 159 -9.35 -16.78 -42.91
N LYS A 160 -9.42 -17.08 -44.22
CA LYS A 160 -10.66 -17.39 -44.95
C LYS A 160 -11.05 -18.87 -44.88
N LEU A 161 -10.11 -19.74 -44.46
CA LEU A 161 -10.35 -21.17 -44.41
C LEU A 161 -11.23 -21.52 -43.20
N ASN A 162 -12.17 -22.43 -43.43
CA ASN A 162 -12.93 -23.03 -42.34
C ASN A 162 -12.13 -24.15 -41.64
N VAL A 163 -12.57 -24.56 -40.45
CA VAL A 163 -11.87 -25.59 -39.64
C VAL A 163 -11.63 -26.88 -40.44
N LYS A 164 -12.61 -27.32 -41.24
CA LYS A 164 -12.50 -28.57 -42.02
C LYS A 164 -11.47 -28.44 -43.14
N GLU A 165 -11.44 -27.32 -43.84
CA GLU A 165 -10.45 -27.02 -44.89
C GLU A 165 -9.04 -26.95 -44.31
N ILE A 166 -8.87 -26.35 -43.14
CA ILE A 166 -7.58 -26.30 -42.44
C ILE A 166 -7.14 -27.71 -42.11
N VAL A 167 -7.97 -28.50 -41.41
CA VAL A 167 -7.63 -29.88 -41.00
C VAL A 167 -7.29 -30.77 -42.19
N ASN A 168 -7.94 -30.57 -43.34
CA ASN A 168 -7.59 -31.27 -44.57
C ASN A 168 -6.20 -30.86 -45.07
N LYS A 169 -5.91 -29.55 -45.13
CA LYS A 169 -4.60 -29.03 -45.56
C LYS A 169 -3.46 -29.36 -44.59
N LEU A 170 -3.75 -29.57 -43.30
CA LEU A 170 -2.77 -30.04 -42.32
C LEU A 170 -2.18 -31.42 -42.67
N ALA A 171 -2.80 -32.20 -43.55
CA ALA A 171 -2.25 -33.51 -43.96
C ALA A 171 -1.07 -33.38 -44.92
N ASP A 172 -0.98 -32.25 -45.65
CA ASP A 172 0.06 -32.02 -46.65
C ASP A 172 1.26 -31.24 -46.08
N LEU A 173 1.13 -30.73 -44.85
CA LEU A 173 2.14 -29.90 -44.20
C LEU A 173 3.13 -30.73 -43.39
N THR A 174 4.36 -30.22 -43.36
CA THR A 174 5.45 -30.75 -42.52
C THR A 174 5.21 -30.45 -41.04
N VAL A 175 5.93 -31.12 -40.14
CA VAL A 175 5.85 -30.89 -38.68
C VAL A 175 6.26 -29.47 -38.34
N THR A 176 7.32 -28.95 -38.96
CA THR A 176 7.79 -27.57 -38.73
C THR A 176 6.74 -26.54 -39.18
N GLU A 177 6.10 -26.76 -40.33
CA GLU A 177 5.01 -25.90 -40.80
C GLU A 177 3.77 -25.97 -39.88
N MET A 178 3.44 -27.17 -39.38
CA MET A 178 2.37 -27.35 -38.39
C MET A 178 2.69 -26.64 -37.07
N GLN A 179 3.94 -26.66 -36.61
CA GLN A 179 4.38 -25.92 -35.41
C GLN A 179 4.20 -24.40 -35.60
N ALA A 180 4.59 -23.85 -36.76
CA ALA A 180 4.39 -22.43 -37.05
C ALA A 180 2.91 -22.02 -37.00
N ILE A 181 2.00 -22.85 -37.55
CA ILE A 181 0.56 -22.61 -37.49
C ILE A 181 0.04 -22.75 -36.06
N ARG A 182 0.53 -23.72 -35.28
CA ARG A 182 0.15 -23.91 -33.88
C ARG A 182 0.51 -22.70 -33.05
N ASP A 183 1.73 -22.20 -33.19
CA ASP A 183 2.23 -21.07 -32.40
C ASP A 183 1.46 -19.78 -32.77
N PHE A 184 1.16 -19.60 -34.06
CA PHE A 184 0.26 -18.54 -34.51
C PHE A 184 -1.15 -18.68 -33.90
N GLU A 185 -1.80 -19.84 -34.01
CA GLU A 185 -3.14 -20.06 -33.45
C GLU A 185 -3.17 -19.94 -31.93
N ALA A 186 -2.09 -20.32 -31.23
CA ALA A 186 -1.99 -20.21 -29.78
C ALA A 186 -1.90 -18.75 -29.34
N SER A 187 -1.22 -17.91 -30.12
CA SER A 187 -1.14 -16.46 -29.86
C SER A 187 -2.44 -15.71 -30.16
N VAL A 188 -3.27 -16.25 -31.06
CA VAL A 188 -4.47 -15.57 -31.59
C VAL A 188 -5.77 -16.11 -30.98
N GLY A 189 -5.79 -17.37 -30.53
CA GLY A 189 -6.87 -17.95 -29.75
C GLY A 189 -8.21 -18.15 -30.47
N LYS A 190 -8.24 -18.17 -31.81
CA LYS A 190 -9.52 -18.17 -32.56
C LYS A 190 -10.10 -19.57 -32.79
N ARG A 191 -9.30 -20.64 -32.86
CA ARG A 191 -9.78 -21.98 -33.29
C ARG A 191 -9.25 -23.14 -32.44
N ALA A 192 -9.86 -23.36 -31.26
CA ALA A 192 -9.47 -24.43 -30.33
C ALA A 192 -9.43 -25.85 -30.96
N THR A 193 -10.33 -26.15 -31.91
CA THR A 193 -10.33 -27.45 -32.61
C THR A 193 -9.08 -27.62 -33.48
N VAL A 194 -8.65 -26.57 -34.19
CA VAL A 194 -7.46 -26.60 -35.03
C VAL A 194 -6.22 -26.80 -34.17
N LEU A 195 -6.11 -26.06 -33.05
CA LEU A 195 -5.04 -26.23 -32.07
C LEU A 195 -4.96 -27.66 -31.55
N ARG A 196 -6.09 -28.26 -31.18
CA ARG A 196 -6.11 -29.65 -30.69
C ARG A 196 -5.64 -30.64 -31.74
N GLU A 197 -6.06 -30.47 -33.00
CA GLU A 197 -5.62 -31.34 -34.09
C GLU A 197 -4.13 -31.14 -34.43
N LEU A 198 -3.63 -29.91 -34.43
CA LEU A 198 -2.21 -29.60 -34.61
C LEU A 198 -1.36 -30.25 -33.51
N THR A 199 -1.71 -30.02 -32.24
CA THR A 199 -1.02 -30.62 -31.10
C THR A 199 -1.02 -32.14 -31.20
N ARG A 200 -2.17 -32.76 -31.48
CA ARG A 200 -2.27 -34.21 -31.63
C ARG A 200 -1.35 -34.75 -32.73
N ARG A 201 -1.24 -34.08 -33.88
CA ARG A 201 -0.39 -34.52 -35.00
C ARG A 201 1.09 -34.32 -34.72
N ILE A 202 1.46 -33.19 -34.10
CA ILE A 202 2.83 -32.90 -33.69
C ILE A 202 3.29 -33.90 -32.62
N GLU A 203 2.45 -34.18 -31.62
CA GLU A 203 2.75 -35.14 -30.55
C GLU A 203 2.73 -36.60 -31.02
N ALA A 204 2.03 -36.91 -32.12
CA ALA A 204 2.06 -38.24 -32.72
C ALA A 204 3.41 -38.57 -33.36
N MET A 205 4.25 -37.56 -33.65
CA MET A 205 5.58 -37.78 -34.21
C MET A 205 6.54 -38.30 -33.14
N PRO A 206 7.17 -39.49 -33.33
CA PRO A 206 8.05 -40.07 -32.33
C PRO A 206 9.36 -39.29 -32.10
N ILE A 207 9.75 -38.47 -33.08
CA ILE A 207 10.96 -37.67 -33.05
C ILE A 207 10.56 -36.20 -33.13
N ALA A 208 10.95 -35.42 -32.11
CA ALA A 208 10.79 -33.98 -32.12
C ALA A 208 11.68 -33.33 -33.20
N ASP A 209 11.15 -32.29 -33.83
CA ASP A 209 11.81 -31.45 -34.85
C ASP A 209 12.37 -32.28 -36.01
N TYR A 210 11.62 -33.32 -36.39
CA TYR A 210 12.04 -34.35 -37.34
C TYR A 210 12.48 -33.81 -38.70
N ASP A 211 11.84 -32.74 -39.17
CA ASP A 211 12.13 -32.15 -40.48
C ASP A 211 13.47 -31.39 -40.50
N ASP A 212 13.95 -30.92 -39.35
CA ASP A 212 15.21 -30.18 -39.22
C ASP A 212 16.42 -31.09 -39.01
N LEU A 213 16.22 -32.40 -38.84
CA LEU A 213 17.27 -33.36 -38.57
C LEU A 213 17.90 -33.91 -39.86
N ALA A 214 19.23 -34.05 -39.83
CA ALA A 214 19.97 -34.77 -40.86
C ALA A 214 19.71 -36.29 -40.77
N VAL A 215 19.89 -37.00 -41.89
CA VAL A 215 19.66 -38.46 -41.98
C VAL A 215 20.40 -39.22 -40.88
N GLU A 216 21.66 -38.87 -40.61
CA GLU A 216 22.49 -39.50 -39.57
C GLU A 216 21.87 -39.33 -38.17
N GLN A 217 21.40 -38.12 -37.85
CA GLN A 217 20.75 -37.82 -36.56
C GLN A 217 19.42 -38.55 -36.42
N ILE A 218 18.66 -38.66 -37.51
CA ILE A 218 17.42 -39.44 -37.55
C ILE A 218 17.72 -40.91 -37.28
N THR A 219 18.71 -41.50 -37.97
CA THR A 219 19.07 -42.92 -37.79
C THR A 219 19.53 -43.23 -36.38
N ALA A 220 20.27 -42.32 -35.72
CA ALA A 220 20.67 -42.49 -34.33
C ALA A 220 19.46 -42.49 -33.38
N LYS A 221 18.49 -41.59 -33.59
CA LYS A 221 17.26 -41.55 -32.77
C LYS A 221 16.33 -42.74 -33.02
N MET A 222 16.42 -43.38 -34.19
CA MET A 222 15.63 -44.58 -34.51
C MET A 222 16.02 -45.81 -33.69
N ASP A 223 17.22 -45.85 -33.10
CA ASP A 223 17.66 -47.00 -32.28
C ASP A 223 16.80 -47.19 -31.03
N SER A 224 16.20 -46.12 -30.52
CA SER A 224 15.32 -46.15 -29.35
C SER A 224 13.83 -46.33 -29.67
N LEU A 225 13.46 -46.46 -30.95
CA LEU A 225 12.05 -46.50 -31.37
C LEU A 225 11.56 -47.93 -31.56
N ASN A 226 10.28 -48.16 -31.26
CA ASN A 226 9.61 -49.43 -31.52
C ASN A 226 9.07 -49.53 -32.96
N THR A 227 8.66 -50.73 -33.37
CA THR A 227 8.14 -51.05 -34.70
C THR A 227 6.95 -50.18 -35.12
N ALA A 228 6.06 -49.85 -34.17
CA ALA A 228 4.91 -48.98 -34.44
C ALA A 228 5.34 -47.53 -34.71
N GLN A 229 6.27 -46.99 -33.93
CA GLN A 229 6.86 -45.67 -34.12
C GLN A 229 7.64 -45.58 -35.44
N LEU A 230 8.41 -46.61 -35.79
CA LEU A 230 9.09 -46.70 -37.08
C LEU A 230 8.11 -46.69 -38.25
N THR A 231 6.96 -47.37 -38.11
CA THR A 231 5.90 -47.38 -39.12
C THR A 231 5.30 -45.98 -39.31
N VAL A 232 5.06 -45.23 -38.23
CA VAL A 232 4.57 -43.83 -38.29
C VAL A 232 5.56 -42.96 -39.07
N ILE A 233 6.86 -43.07 -38.75
CA ILE A 233 7.90 -42.31 -39.45
C ILE A 233 7.98 -42.70 -40.93
N ALA A 234 7.87 -43.99 -41.26
CA ALA A 234 7.87 -44.44 -42.66
C ALA A 234 6.68 -43.91 -43.46
N GLN A 235 5.49 -43.83 -42.85
CA GLN A 235 4.32 -43.23 -43.47
C GLN A 235 4.51 -41.73 -43.69
N TYR A 236 4.99 -41.02 -42.67
CA TYR A 236 5.30 -39.59 -42.74
C TYR A 236 6.34 -39.30 -43.84
N GLU A 237 7.46 -40.04 -43.84
CA GLU A 237 8.54 -39.83 -44.79
C GLU A 237 8.08 -40.08 -46.23
N ARG A 238 7.22 -41.07 -46.48
CA ARG A 238 6.63 -41.30 -47.81
C ARG A 238 5.69 -40.18 -48.27
N ALA A 239 5.04 -39.49 -47.32
CA ALA A 239 4.09 -38.42 -47.63
C ALA A 239 4.77 -37.06 -47.89
N HIS A 240 5.91 -36.79 -47.26
CA HIS A 240 6.52 -35.45 -47.27
C HIS A 240 7.93 -35.40 -47.89
N GLY A 241 8.93 -36.01 -47.26
CA GLY A 241 10.35 -35.83 -47.61
C GLY A 241 10.93 -36.85 -48.60
N ASN A 242 10.39 -38.06 -48.61
CA ASN A 242 10.84 -39.22 -49.38
C ASN A 242 12.37 -39.42 -49.39
N ARG A 243 13.04 -39.19 -48.26
CA ARG A 243 14.49 -39.36 -48.10
C ARG A 243 14.82 -40.85 -48.14
N VAL A 244 15.40 -41.27 -49.27
CA VAL A 244 15.71 -42.68 -49.54
C VAL A 244 16.54 -43.33 -48.44
N GLY A 245 17.55 -42.63 -47.90
CA GLY A 245 18.40 -43.17 -46.83
C GLY A 245 17.66 -43.44 -45.51
N VAL A 246 16.65 -42.62 -45.20
CA VAL A 246 15.78 -42.80 -44.03
C VAL A 246 14.86 -44.01 -44.24
N LEU A 247 14.20 -44.09 -45.39
CA LEU A 247 13.29 -45.21 -45.71
C LEU A 247 14.03 -46.56 -45.71
N GLN A 248 15.21 -46.63 -46.32
CA GLN A 248 16.03 -47.84 -46.31
C GLN A 248 16.43 -48.26 -44.89
N SER A 249 16.77 -47.29 -44.04
CA SER A 249 17.12 -47.55 -42.64
C SER A 249 15.92 -48.08 -41.85
N ILE A 250 14.71 -47.56 -42.09
CA ILE A 250 13.50 -48.06 -41.46
C ILE A 250 13.16 -49.47 -41.94
N ASP A 251 13.18 -49.71 -43.25
CA ASP A 251 12.84 -51.01 -43.83
C ASP A 251 13.81 -52.11 -43.33
N ALA A 252 15.11 -51.81 -43.23
CA ALA A 252 16.10 -52.72 -42.65
C ALA A 252 15.80 -53.08 -41.19
N ARG A 253 15.34 -52.10 -40.39
CA ARG A 253 15.02 -52.30 -38.97
C ARG A 253 13.71 -53.06 -38.77
N LEU A 254 12.68 -52.74 -39.56
CA LEU A 254 11.41 -53.46 -39.55
C LEU A 254 11.63 -54.93 -39.94
N HIS A 255 12.42 -55.18 -40.99
CA HIS A 255 12.76 -56.52 -41.41
C HIS A 255 13.56 -57.30 -40.35
N ASN A 256 14.53 -56.65 -39.68
CA ASN A 256 15.28 -57.30 -38.61
C ASN A 256 14.40 -57.60 -37.38
N SER A 257 13.44 -56.73 -37.07
CA SER A 257 12.46 -56.94 -36.01
C SER A 257 11.48 -58.08 -36.31
N GLU A 258 11.16 -58.34 -37.58
CA GLU A 258 10.32 -59.48 -37.99
C GLU A 258 11.09 -60.82 -37.97
N MET A 259 12.40 -60.78 -38.20
CA MET A 259 13.28 -61.96 -38.26
C MET A 259 13.76 -62.44 -36.88
N MET A 260 13.63 -61.62 -35.83
CA MET A 260 13.91 -62.00 -34.44
C MET A 260 12.63 -61.91 -33.59
N PRO A 261 11.75 -62.92 -33.61
CA PRO A 261 10.66 -62.98 -32.65
C PRO A 261 11.26 -63.14 -31.25
N ALA A 262 10.78 -62.31 -30.31
CA ALA A 262 11.06 -62.43 -28.88
C ALA A 262 10.63 -63.79 -28.32
#